data_AF-A0A1S1MUC2-F1
#
_entry.id   AF-A0A1S1MUC2-F1
#
_cell.length_a   1.000
_cell.length_b   1.000
_cell.length_c   1.000
_cell.angle_alpha   90.00
_cell.angle_beta   90.00
_cell.angle_gamma   90.00
#
_symmetry.space_group_name_H-M   'P 1'
#
loop_
_entity.id
_entity.type
_entity.pdbx_description
1 polymer ?
#
loop_
_entity_poly.entity_id
_entity_poly.type
_entity_poly.pdbx_seq_one_letter_code
_entity_poly.pdbx_strand_id
1 'polypeptide(L)'
;MKKLLLPLFMVVATAAFESASSAQASDVKMLEKGTSVNLSFGTSKVKLGLNLPSGRFEPILDTQNFTPDDVFSYNASTAAYVCTRGGTQQLLQIYLLRVDSLKWDAYFSLDGELVNIEEGALGGSGVNKASIEFDANGEFVRQIPYILNTVTIHAPRLKQKIEFDFYSSETTSFDAYFEVKNFAVNGCR
;
A
#
# COMPACT_ATOMS: atom_id res chain seq x y z
N MET A 1 -1.16 61.51 11.59
CA MET A 1 -0.45 61.41 10.29
C MET A 1 -1.43 60.84 9.28
N LYS A 2 -1.97 61.70 8.41
CA LYS A 2 -3.03 61.39 7.43
C LYS A 2 -2.38 60.81 6.16
N LYS A 3 -2.75 59.59 5.75
CA LYS A 3 -2.34 59.02 4.47
C LYS A 3 -3.37 59.39 3.39
N LEU A 4 -2.86 60.01 2.34
CA LEU A 4 -3.58 60.58 1.20
C LEU A 4 -3.96 59.45 0.22
N LEU A 5 -5.25 59.34 -0.09
CA LEU A 5 -5.77 58.52 -1.20
C LEU A 5 -5.60 59.29 -2.50
N LEU A 6 -4.94 58.69 -3.50
CA LEU A 6 -4.90 59.19 -4.88
C LEU A 6 -5.91 58.39 -5.73
N PRO A 7 -6.92 59.03 -6.34
CA PRO A 7 -7.74 58.40 -7.36
C PRO A 7 -7.11 58.62 -8.74
N LEU A 8 -6.85 57.53 -9.47
CA LEU A 8 -6.47 57.60 -10.87
C LEU A 8 -7.75 57.55 -11.73
N PHE A 9 -8.15 58.71 -12.24
CA PHE A 9 -9.13 58.84 -13.31
C PHE A 9 -8.43 58.58 -14.65
N MET A 10 -9.00 57.72 -15.50
CA MET A 10 -8.68 57.69 -16.92
C MET A 10 -10.00 57.67 -17.72
N VAL A 11 -10.12 58.66 -18.61
CA VAL A 11 -11.31 59.00 -19.39
C VAL A 11 -10.99 58.75 -20.87
N VAL A 12 -11.87 57.95 -21.50
CA VAL A 12 -12.36 57.99 -22.90
C VAL A 12 -11.39 57.71 -24.06
N ALA A 13 -11.76 56.71 -24.86
CA ALA A 13 -11.87 56.84 -26.31
C ALA A 13 -13.01 55.94 -26.83
N THR A 14 -14.12 56.56 -27.23
CA THR A 14 -15.19 55.93 -28.01
C THR A 14 -14.79 55.93 -29.48
N ALA A 15 -14.57 54.76 -30.05
CA ALA A 15 -14.52 54.59 -31.50
C ALA A 15 -15.84 53.94 -31.95
N ALA A 16 -16.60 54.67 -32.77
CA ALA A 16 -17.74 54.16 -33.49
C ALA A 16 -17.25 53.44 -34.76
N PHE A 17 -17.71 52.21 -34.96
CA PHE A 17 -17.66 51.51 -36.25
C PHE A 17 -18.99 50.75 -36.42
N GLU A 18 -19.88 51.31 -37.24
CA GLU A 18 -20.86 50.55 -38.02
C GLU A 18 -20.10 49.96 -39.23
N SER A 19 -20.36 48.79 -39.80
CA SER A 19 -21.63 48.11 -40.06
C SER A 19 -21.40 46.61 -40.39
N ALA A 20 -22.53 45.91 -40.44
CA ALA A 20 -22.78 44.48 -40.64
C ALA A 20 -21.85 43.67 -41.57
N SER A 21 -21.57 42.43 -41.16
CA SER A 21 -21.43 41.30 -42.08
C SER A 21 -22.00 40.04 -41.45
N SER A 22 -22.83 39.37 -42.25
CA SER A 22 -23.56 38.15 -41.99
C SER A 22 -22.67 36.91 -41.88
N ALA A 23 -23.19 35.93 -41.15
CA ALA A 23 -22.91 34.50 -41.28
C ALA A 23 -21.50 34.02 -40.91
N GLN A 24 -21.41 33.46 -39.71
CA GLN A 24 -21.08 32.04 -39.54
C GLN A 24 -21.50 31.68 -38.11
N ALA A 25 -22.62 30.98 -37.97
CA ALA A 25 -22.85 30.17 -36.79
C ALA A 25 -21.70 29.16 -36.78
N SER A 26 -20.64 29.48 -36.04
CA SER A 26 -19.59 28.54 -35.76
C SER A 26 -20.29 27.32 -35.16
N ASP A 27 -20.18 26.21 -35.86
CA ASP A 27 -20.49 24.90 -35.35
C ASP A 27 -19.51 24.68 -34.18
N VAL A 28 -19.85 25.27 -33.03
CA VAL A 28 -19.18 25.02 -31.76
C VAL A 28 -19.61 23.60 -31.44
N LYS A 29 -18.88 22.65 -32.00
CA LYS A 29 -18.88 21.27 -31.57
C LYS A 29 -18.57 21.33 -30.09
N MET A 30 -19.61 21.29 -29.25
CA MET A 30 -19.45 21.16 -27.80
C MET A 30 -18.47 20.00 -27.62
N LEU A 31 -17.31 20.29 -27.03
CA LEU A 31 -16.40 19.25 -26.58
C LEU A 31 -17.25 18.28 -25.78
N GLU A 32 -17.42 17.07 -26.31
CA GLU A 32 -18.10 15.98 -25.61
C GLU A 32 -17.49 15.92 -24.21
N LYS A 33 -18.35 16.00 -23.20
CA LYS A 33 -18.02 15.97 -21.78
C LYS A 33 -16.92 14.95 -21.57
N GLY A 34 -15.70 15.44 -21.35
CA GLY A 34 -14.49 14.63 -21.38
C GLY A 34 -14.68 13.39 -20.52
N THR A 35 -14.31 12.23 -21.08
CA THR A 35 -14.38 10.95 -20.40
C THR A 35 -13.75 11.10 -19.02
N SER A 36 -14.54 10.98 -17.95
CA SER A 36 -14.00 11.06 -16.60
C SER A 36 -13.06 9.87 -16.41
N VAL A 37 -11.75 10.13 -16.38
CA VAL A 37 -10.76 9.11 -16.06
C VAL A 37 -10.85 8.87 -14.55
N ASN A 38 -11.35 7.71 -14.15
CA ASN A 38 -11.38 7.31 -12.76
C ASN A 38 -10.01 6.75 -12.39
N LEU A 39 -9.13 7.59 -11.83
CA LEU A 39 -7.82 7.17 -11.35
C LEU A 39 -8.00 6.40 -10.04
N SER A 40 -7.58 5.13 -10.00
CA SER A 40 -7.48 4.37 -8.76
C SER A 40 -6.09 4.55 -8.17
N PHE A 41 -6.02 5.13 -6.97
CA PHE A 41 -4.78 5.28 -6.20
C PHE A 41 -4.52 4.10 -5.26
N GLY A 42 -5.44 3.11 -5.26
CA GLY A 42 -5.37 1.97 -4.36
C GLY A 42 -4.16 1.08 -4.63
N THR A 43 -3.39 0.78 -3.59
CA THR A 43 -2.27 -0.17 -3.63
C THR A 43 -2.80 -1.55 -4.02
N SER A 44 -2.36 -2.09 -5.15
CA SER A 44 -2.71 -3.46 -5.56
C SER A 44 -1.57 -4.45 -5.36
N LYS A 45 -0.35 -3.96 -5.12
CA LYS A 45 0.84 -4.79 -4.92
C LYS A 45 1.82 -4.15 -3.95
N VAL A 46 2.36 -4.97 -3.05
CA VAL A 46 3.46 -4.68 -2.14
C VAL A 46 4.58 -5.67 -2.42
N LYS A 47 5.74 -5.17 -2.81
CA LYS A 47 6.95 -5.96 -3.01
C LYS A 47 7.83 -5.87 -1.77
N LEU A 48 8.22 -7.03 -1.25
CA LEU A 48 8.99 -7.16 -0.02
C LEU A 48 10.23 -7.99 -0.30
N GLY A 49 11.40 -7.39 -0.12
CA GLY A 49 12.68 -8.09 -0.09
C GLY A 49 13.22 -8.03 1.33
N LEU A 50 13.33 -9.19 1.99
CA LEU A 50 13.75 -9.27 3.38
C LEU A 50 14.97 -10.19 3.54
N ASN A 51 15.78 -9.98 4.57
CA ASN A 51 16.57 -11.05 5.17
C ASN A 51 15.90 -11.46 6.50
N LEU A 52 15.43 -12.71 6.58
CA LEU A 52 14.83 -13.28 7.79
C LEU A 52 15.89 -14.10 8.54
N PRO A 53 16.29 -13.74 9.77
CA PRO A 53 17.47 -14.35 10.38
C PRO A 53 17.31 -15.86 10.68
N SER A 54 18.10 -16.72 10.06
CA SER A 54 18.10 -18.17 10.36
C SER A 54 18.98 -18.56 11.55
N GLY A 55 19.68 -17.58 12.14
CA GLY A 55 20.68 -17.80 13.17
C GLY A 55 20.18 -18.57 14.38
N ARG A 56 21.10 -19.24 15.08
CA ARG A 56 20.85 -20.02 16.31
C ARG A 56 20.23 -19.22 17.47
N PHE A 57 20.25 -17.89 17.38
CA PHE A 57 19.76 -17.00 18.42
C PHE A 57 18.32 -16.55 18.18
N GLU A 58 17.77 -16.76 16.98
CA GLU A 58 16.35 -16.51 16.75
C GLU A 58 15.52 -17.68 17.26
N PRO A 59 14.67 -17.46 18.29
CA PRO A 59 13.82 -18.51 18.81
C PRO A 59 12.80 -18.96 17.75
N ILE A 60 12.52 -20.25 17.74
CA ILE A 60 11.33 -20.78 17.07
C ILE A 60 10.14 -20.53 18.00
N LEU A 61 9.15 -19.81 17.49
CA LEU A 61 7.95 -19.42 18.21
C LEU A 61 6.78 -20.33 17.84
N ASP A 62 5.84 -20.49 18.78
CA ASP A 62 4.56 -21.12 18.51
C ASP A 62 3.61 -20.09 17.91
N THR A 63 3.23 -20.32 16.65
CA THR A 63 2.31 -19.47 15.89
C THR A 63 0.96 -19.26 16.61
N GLN A 64 0.52 -20.22 17.45
CA GLN A 64 -0.74 -20.12 18.19
C GLN A 64 -0.72 -19.05 19.30
N ASN A 65 0.47 -18.68 19.77
CA ASN A 65 0.66 -17.67 20.82
C ASN A 65 0.84 -16.24 20.26
N PHE A 66 0.75 -16.06 18.94
CA PHE A 66 0.92 -14.75 18.32
C PHE A 66 -0.15 -13.74 18.79
N THR A 67 0.32 -12.56 19.21
CA THR A 67 -0.51 -11.37 19.41
C THR A 67 0.28 -10.10 19.07
N PRO A 68 -0.28 -9.16 18.28
CA PRO A 68 0.44 -7.95 17.86
C PRO A 68 0.85 -7.04 19.03
N ASP A 69 0.19 -7.14 20.18
CA ASP A 69 0.47 -6.34 21.37
C ASP A 69 1.61 -6.90 22.24
N ASP A 70 2.08 -8.12 21.96
CA ASP A 70 3.21 -8.74 22.66
C ASP A 70 4.44 -8.81 21.76
N VAL A 71 5.43 -7.97 22.06
CA VAL A 71 6.70 -7.89 21.35
C VAL A 71 7.53 -9.18 21.40
N PHE A 72 7.23 -10.09 22.34
CA PHE A 72 7.88 -11.40 22.44
C PHE A 72 7.18 -12.50 21.64
N SER A 73 6.00 -12.21 21.07
CA SER A 73 5.24 -13.18 20.28
C SER A 73 5.64 -13.19 18.79
N TYR A 74 6.59 -12.34 18.39
CA TYR A 74 7.15 -12.30 17.04
C TYR A 74 8.66 -12.00 17.05
N ASN A 75 9.37 -12.42 16.01
CA ASN A 75 10.82 -12.23 15.90
C ASN A 75 11.17 -10.87 15.27
N ALA A 76 10.39 -10.46 14.28
CA ALA A 76 10.61 -9.21 13.57
C ALA A 76 9.29 -8.56 13.13
N SER A 77 9.33 -7.25 12.90
CA SER A 77 8.22 -6.54 12.29
C SER A 77 8.71 -5.41 11.39
N THR A 78 7.89 -5.04 10.42
CA THR A 78 8.11 -3.87 9.55
C THR A 78 6.77 -3.26 9.17
N ALA A 79 6.76 -2.03 8.68
CA ALA A 79 5.55 -1.34 8.30
C ALA A 79 5.75 -0.42 7.08
N ALA A 80 4.66 -0.15 6.37
CA ALA A 80 4.60 0.88 5.34
C ALA A 80 3.19 1.43 5.19
N TYR A 81 3.06 2.53 4.47
CA TYR A 81 1.76 3.06 4.09
C TYR A 81 1.26 2.41 2.80
N VAL A 82 -0.01 2.00 2.82
CA VAL A 82 -0.76 1.57 1.63
C VAL A 82 -1.93 2.51 1.41
N CYS A 83 -2.43 2.61 0.18
CA CYS A 83 -3.58 3.45 -0.12
C CYS A 83 -4.80 2.60 -0.42
N THR A 84 -5.95 3.05 0.10
CA THR A 84 -7.26 2.59 -0.33
C THR A 84 -7.54 3.07 -1.76
N ARG A 85 -8.54 2.47 -2.42
CA ARG A 85 -9.05 2.98 -3.72
C ARG A 85 -9.47 4.46 -3.69
N GLY A 86 -9.90 4.96 -2.53
CA GLY A 86 -10.27 6.37 -2.33
C GLY A 86 -9.09 7.32 -2.11
N GLY A 87 -7.86 6.80 -2.09
CA GLY A 87 -6.64 7.59 -1.86
C GLY A 87 -6.27 7.80 -0.39
N THR A 88 -7.10 7.34 0.55
CA THR A 88 -6.75 7.37 1.99
C THR A 88 -5.57 6.42 2.26
N GLN A 89 -4.55 6.93 2.95
CA GLN A 89 -3.41 6.14 3.43
C GLN A 89 -3.78 5.37 4.71
N GLN A 90 -3.26 4.16 4.82
CA GLN A 90 -3.39 3.28 5.98
C GLN A 90 -2.04 2.67 6.32
N LEU A 91 -1.78 2.47 7.60
CA LEU A 91 -0.56 1.83 8.07
C LEU A 91 -0.72 0.32 7.97
N LEU A 92 0.05 -0.28 7.05
CA LEU A 92 0.23 -1.71 6.97
C LEU A 92 1.42 -2.12 7.83
N GLN A 93 1.17 -2.99 8.80
CA GLN A 93 2.21 -3.61 9.61
C GLN A 93 2.29 -5.10 9.32
N ILE A 94 3.50 -5.64 9.31
CA ILE A 94 3.82 -7.04 9.01
C ILE A 94 4.59 -7.59 10.20
N TYR A 95 4.10 -8.68 10.78
CA TYR A 95 4.74 -9.39 11.88
C TYR A 95 5.27 -10.72 11.36
N LEU A 96 6.52 -11.03 11.66
CA LEU A 96 7.27 -12.16 11.13
C LEU A 96 7.70 -13.07 12.28
N LEU A 97 7.27 -14.33 12.21
CA LEU A 97 7.52 -15.34 13.22
C LEU A 97 8.33 -16.47 12.60
N ARG A 98 9.45 -16.83 13.20
CA ARG A 98 10.15 -18.05 12.87
C ARG A 98 9.43 -19.21 13.54
N VAL A 99 8.92 -20.15 12.75
CA VAL A 99 8.14 -21.31 13.27
C VAL A 99 8.81 -22.65 13.00
N ASP A 100 9.85 -22.65 12.17
CA ASP A 100 10.78 -23.76 11.95
C ASP A 100 12.17 -23.20 11.57
N SER A 101 13.16 -24.08 11.46
CA SER A 101 14.47 -23.84 10.89
C SER A 101 14.44 -23.17 9.50
N LEU A 102 13.52 -23.59 8.62
CA LEU A 102 13.38 -23.16 7.23
C LEU A 102 12.03 -22.50 6.91
N LYS A 103 11.28 -22.11 7.95
CA LYS A 103 9.91 -21.62 7.78
C LYS A 103 9.61 -20.44 8.68
N TRP A 104 8.99 -19.45 8.07
CA TRP A 104 8.46 -18.27 8.71
C TRP A 104 6.96 -18.14 8.48
N ASP A 105 6.25 -17.65 9.47
CA ASP A 105 4.86 -17.24 9.37
C ASP A 105 4.79 -15.71 9.33
N ALA A 106 3.87 -15.17 8.55
CA ALA A 106 3.65 -13.73 8.42
C ALA A 106 2.19 -13.38 8.71
N TYR A 107 2.01 -12.41 9.61
CA TYR A 107 0.73 -11.80 9.94
C TYR A 107 0.73 -10.34 9.47
N PHE A 108 -0.44 -9.83 9.12
CA PHE A 108 -0.59 -8.47 8.62
C PHE A 108 -1.63 -7.75 9.47
N SER A 109 -1.42 -6.47 9.73
CA SER A 109 -2.46 -5.59 10.26
C SER A 109 -2.58 -4.31 9.45
N LEU A 110 -3.78 -3.78 9.33
CA LEU A 110 -4.04 -2.44 8.81
C LEU A 110 -4.60 -1.56 9.92
N ASP A 111 -3.96 -0.43 10.17
CA ASP A 111 -4.36 0.54 11.21
C ASP A 111 -4.58 -0.13 12.58
N GLY A 112 -3.78 -1.14 12.90
CA GLY A 112 -3.85 -1.92 14.15
C GLY A 112 -4.79 -3.13 14.13
N GLU A 113 -5.58 -3.32 13.07
CA GLU A 113 -6.48 -4.47 12.97
C GLU A 113 -5.85 -5.61 12.17
N LEU A 114 -5.79 -6.82 12.75
CA LEU A 114 -5.27 -8.00 12.05
C LEU A 114 -6.11 -8.33 10.82
N VAL A 115 -5.41 -8.67 9.74
CA VAL A 115 -6.00 -9.04 8.46
C VAL A 115 -6.05 -10.55 8.35
N ASN A 116 -7.24 -11.08 8.08
CA ASN A 116 -7.41 -12.49 7.75
C ASN A 116 -6.98 -12.75 6.30
N ILE A 117 -5.96 -13.58 6.11
CA ILE A 117 -5.47 -13.95 4.78
C ILE A 117 -6.34 -15.07 4.20
N GLU A 118 -7.03 -14.79 3.09
CA GLU A 118 -7.80 -15.80 2.36
C GLU A 118 -6.87 -16.96 1.95
N GLU A 119 -7.31 -18.20 2.15
CA GLU A 119 -6.52 -19.43 1.92
C GLU A 119 -5.25 -19.58 2.79
N GLY A 120 -4.99 -18.63 3.69
CA GLY A 120 -3.97 -18.78 4.73
C GLY A 120 -4.32 -19.89 5.72
N ALA A 121 -3.29 -20.49 6.32
CA ALA A 121 -3.47 -21.43 7.41
C ALA A 121 -3.90 -20.66 8.68
N LEU A 122 -4.78 -21.26 9.49
CA LEU A 122 -5.18 -20.66 10.77
C LEU A 122 -3.96 -20.53 11.69
N GLY A 123 -3.72 -19.32 12.18
CA GLY A 123 -2.65 -18.97 13.11
C GLY A 123 -3.17 -18.62 14.50
N GLY A 124 -2.34 -17.91 15.28
CA GLY A 124 -2.74 -17.32 16.55
C GLY A 124 -3.80 -16.24 16.39
N SER A 125 -4.46 -15.88 17.49
CA SER A 125 -5.53 -14.87 17.51
C SER A 125 -6.73 -15.16 16.56
N GLY A 126 -6.87 -16.39 16.09
CA GLY A 126 -7.97 -16.81 15.22
C GLY A 126 -7.91 -16.23 13.80
N VAL A 127 -6.76 -15.67 13.39
CA VAL A 127 -6.57 -15.11 12.04
C VAL A 127 -5.73 -16.03 11.18
N ASN A 128 -6.05 -16.09 9.88
CA ASN A 128 -5.26 -16.79 8.90
C ASN A 128 -4.01 -15.99 8.55
N LYS A 129 -2.90 -16.72 8.44
CA LYS A 129 -1.56 -16.19 8.17
C LYS A 129 -1.00 -16.69 6.86
N ALA A 130 0.10 -16.05 6.43
CA ALA A 130 0.91 -16.53 5.32
C ALA A 130 2.09 -17.33 5.88
N SER A 131 2.65 -18.22 5.07
CA SER A 131 3.89 -18.93 5.37
C SER A 131 4.92 -18.64 4.29
N ILE A 132 6.18 -18.49 4.68
CA ILE A 132 7.33 -18.26 3.81
C ILE A 132 8.31 -19.41 4.08
N GLU A 133 8.68 -20.13 3.03
CA GLU A 133 9.53 -21.31 3.14
C GLU A 133 10.83 -21.09 2.37
N PHE A 134 11.92 -21.58 2.97
CA PHE A 134 13.28 -21.47 2.45
C PHE A 134 13.88 -22.85 2.23
N ASP A 135 14.94 -22.91 1.44
CA ASP A 135 15.78 -24.09 1.32
C ASP A 135 16.89 -24.11 2.39
N ALA A 136 17.70 -25.16 2.41
CA ALA A 136 18.80 -25.29 3.37
C ALA A 136 19.91 -24.22 3.19
N ASN A 137 19.97 -23.55 2.05
CA ASN A 137 20.91 -22.46 1.79
C ASN A 137 20.36 -21.10 2.23
N GLY A 138 19.09 -21.03 2.64
CA GLY A 138 18.42 -19.78 2.98
C GLY A 138 17.83 -19.06 1.77
N GLU A 139 17.69 -19.74 0.63
CA GLU A 139 17.04 -19.19 -0.55
C GLU A 139 15.51 -19.34 -0.45
N PHE A 140 14.75 -18.34 -0.91
CA PHE A 140 13.30 -18.41 -0.93
C PHE A 140 12.83 -19.54 -1.86
N VAL A 141 11.97 -20.42 -1.34
CA VAL A 141 11.35 -21.50 -2.11
C VAL A 141 9.96 -21.09 -2.53
N ARG A 142 9.12 -20.68 -1.57
CA ARG A 142 7.72 -20.31 -1.83
C ARG A 142 7.09 -19.52 -0.70
N GLN A 143 5.97 -18.88 -1.02
CA GLN A 143 5.02 -18.35 -0.06
C GLN A 143 3.67 -19.08 -0.19
N ILE A 144 2.96 -19.26 0.92
CA ILE A 144 1.66 -19.90 0.98
C ILE A 144 0.70 -18.98 1.76
N PRO A 145 -0.39 -18.50 1.13
CA PRO A 145 -0.76 -18.72 -0.28
C PRO A 145 0.18 -17.96 -1.25
N TYR A 146 0.29 -18.44 -2.49
CA TYR A 146 1.17 -17.83 -3.50
C TYR A 146 0.75 -16.39 -3.84
N ILE A 147 -0.56 -16.15 -3.92
CA ILE A 147 -1.15 -14.83 -3.99
C ILE A 147 -1.83 -14.62 -2.66
N LEU A 148 -1.37 -13.64 -1.88
CA LEU A 148 -2.12 -13.16 -0.73
C LEU A 148 -3.33 -12.40 -1.30
N ASN A 149 -4.41 -13.12 -1.56
CA ASN A 149 -5.68 -12.52 -1.92
C ASN A 149 -6.33 -12.01 -0.63
N THR A 150 -6.79 -10.77 -0.69
CA THR A 150 -7.58 -10.04 0.31
C THR A 150 -6.80 -9.26 1.36
N VAL A 151 -7.08 -7.95 1.36
CA VAL A 151 -7.42 -7.27 2.59
C VAL A 151 -8.87 -6.80 2.45
N THR A 152 -9.81 -7.37 3.22
CA THR A 152 -11.06 -6.65 3.46
C THR A 152 -10.70 -5.51 4.39
N ILE A 153 -10.50 -4.33 3.83
CA ILE A 153 -10.15 -3.15 4.60
C ILE A 153 -11.40 -2.74 5.38
N HIS A 154 -11.29 -2.64 6.69
CA HIS A 154 -12.38 -2.23 7.58
C HIS A 154 -12.69 -0.72 7.42
N ALA A 155 -13.29 -0.38 6.30
CA ALA A 155 -14.48 0.45 6.27
C ALA A 155 -15.55 -0.48 5.67
N PRO A 156 -16.78 -0.60 6.21
CA PRO A 156 -17.70 -1.72 5.96
C PRO A 156 -18.17 -1.96 4.50
N ARG A 157 -17.50 -1.39 3.49
CA ARG A 157 -17.80 -1.51 2.05
C ARG A 157 -16.56 -1.61 1.13
N LEU A 158 -15.33 -1.67 1.64
CA LEU A 158 -14.12 -1.65 0.79
C LEU A 158 -13.39 -3.00 0.77
N LYS A 159 -13.63 -3.77 -0.28
CA LYS A 159 -12.82 -4.96 -0.62
C LYS A 159 -11.66 -4.54 -1.53
N GLN A 160 -10.42 -4.66 -1.04
CA GLN A 160 -9.23 -4.41 -1.84
C GLN A 160 -8.36 -5.67 -1.86
N LYS A 161 -7.80 -5.99 -3.03
CA LYS A 161 -6.83 -7.08 -3.15
C LYS A 161 -5.45 -6.45 -3.23
N ILE A 162 -4.56 -6.87 -2.34
CA ILE A 162 -3.17 -6.45 -2.30
C ILE A 162 -2.33 -7.70 -2.45
N GLU A 163 -1.64 -7.84 -3.57
CA GLU A 163 -0.66 -8.91 -3.76
C GLU A 163 0.59 -8.59 -2.94
N PHE A 164 0.98 -9.48 -2.05
CA PHE A 164 2.27 -9.42 -1.38
C PHE A 164 3.25 -10.34 -2.11
N ASP A 165 4.34 -9.76 -2.60
CA ASP A 165 5.31 -10.43 -3.45
C ASP A 165 6.67 -10.47 -2.75
N PHE A 166 6.95 -11.61 -2.11
CA PHE A 166 8.24 -11.91 -1.48
C PHE A 166 9.26 -12.47 -2.49
N TYR A 167 8.79 -13.00 -3.62
CA TYR A 167 9.59 -13.72 -4.61
C TYR A 167 10.43 -12.77 -5.47
N SER A 168 9.83 -11.70 -5.99
CA SER A 168 10.52 -10.82 -6.96
C SER A 168 11.61 -9.91 -6.37
N SER A 169 11.82 -9.96 -5.06
CA SER A 169 12.67 -9.02 -4.32
C SER A 169 13.78 -9.69 -3.50
N GLU A 170 14.20 -10.91 -3.87
CA GLU A 170 15.35 -11.61 -3.24
C GLU A 170 15.21 -11.79 -1.71
N THR A 171 14.03 -12.23 -1.27
CA THR A 171 13.84 -12.61 0.14
C THR A 171 14.74 -13.80 0.48
N THR A 172 15.48 -13.71 1.59
CA THR A 172 16.44 -14.73 2.03
C THR A 172 16.27 -15.05 3.50
N SER A 173 16.86 -16.16 3.93
CA SER A 173 16.91 -16.58 5.33
C SER A 173 18.34 -16.95 5.75
N PHE A 174 19.23 -15.95 5.81
CA PHE A 174 20.64 -16.14 6.19
C PHE A 174 20.88 -15.89 7.69
N ASP A 175 22.01 -16.39 8.20
CA ASP A 175 22.49 -16.10 9.56
C ASP A 175 23.07 -14.69 9.64
N ALA A 176 22.18 -13.70 9.49
CA ALA A 176 22.43 -12.28 9.55
C ALA A 176 21.22 -11.58 10.17
N TYR A 177 21.37 -10.33 10.59
CA TYR A 177 20.30 -9.55 11.21
C TYR A 177 19.08 -9.39 10.28
N PHE A 178 17.93 -9.08 10.89
CA PHE A 178 16.74 -8.77 10.14
C PHE A 178 16.97 -7.51 9.32
N GLU A 179 16.70 -7.58 8.02
CA GLU A 179 16.93 -6.48 7.09
C GLU A 179 15.75 -6.37 6.11
N VAL A 180 15.33 -5.13 5.85
CA VAL A 180 14.41 -4.81 4.75
C VAL A 180 15.25 -4.32 3.56
N LYS A 181 15.49 -5.21 2.59
CA LYS A 181 16.26 -4.91 1.37
C LYS A 181 15.45 -4.08 0.38
N ASN A 182 14.16 -4.41 0.25
CA ASN A 182 13.23 -3.73 -0.65
C ASN A 182 11.85 -3.62 -0.01
N PHE A 183 11.25 -2.45 -0.10
CA PHE A 183 9.84 -2.24 0.25
C PHE A 183 9.25 -1.28 -0.77
N ALA A 184 8.46 -1.80 -1.70
CA ALA A 184 7.84 -0.99 -2.75
C ALA A 184 6.33 -1.23 -2.83
N VAL A 185 5.56 -0.14 -2.89
CA VAL A 185 4.10 -0.17 -3.06
C VAL A 185 3.75 0.50 -4.39
N ASN A 186 2.75 -0.03 -5.11
CA ASN A 186 2.37 0.50 -6.43
C ASN A 186 1.16 1.47 -6.40
N GLY A 187 0.74 1.92 -5.21
CA GLY A 187 -0.33 2.90 -4.99
C GLY A 187 0.20 4.27 -4.55
N CYS A 188 -0.71 5.13 -4.06
CA CYS A 188 -0.38 6.39 -3.39
C CYS A 188 0.34 7.46 -4.24
N ARG A 189 0.01 7.60 -5.53
CA ARG A 189 0.56 8.66 -6.38
C ARG A 189 -0.21 9.96 -6.31
#